data_AF-A0A2V1NMA7-F1
#
_entry.id   AF-A0A2V1NMA7-F1
#
_cell.length_a   1.000
_cell.length_b   1.000
_cell.length_c   1.000
_cell.angle_alpha   90.00
_cell.angle_beta   90.00
_cell.angle_gamma   90.00
#
_symmetry.space_group_name_H-M   'P 1'
#
loop_
_entity.id
_entity.type
_entity.pdbx_description
1 polymer ?
#
loop_
_entity_poly.entity_id
_entity_poly.type
_entity_poly.pdbx_seq_one_letter_code
_entity_poly.pdbx_strand_id
1 'polypeptide(L)'
;MGPFQDIWNAWLEVENEMERKPISHFERAAQIQFDELRGHLEAGDDQAAAREMVDVISIALNALRKLGYSPAEIAEIARDRAETRMSGQARQILAKYEQIHHI
;
A
#
# COMPACT_ATOMS: atom_id res chain seq x y z
N MET A 1 2.82 4.14 -13.42
CA MET A 1 2.01 3.93 -12.20
C MET A 1 0.56 4.41 -12.31
N GLY A 2 0.02 4.60 -13.53
CA GLY A 2 -1.41 4.89 -13.75
C GLY A 2 -1.95 5.98 -12.81
N PRO A 3 -3.05 5.71 -12.07
CA PRO A 3 -3.66 6.69 -11.17
C PRO A 3 -2.80 7.10 -9.97
N PHE A 4 -1.69 6.39 -9.68
CA PHE A 4 -0.82 6.67 -8.53
C PHE A 4 0.41 7.50 -8.90
N GLN A 5 0.52 7.96 -10.14
CA GLN A 5 1.69 8.74 -10.58
C GLN A 5 1.82 10.06 -9.84
N ASP A 6 0.71 10.79 -9.63
CA ASP A 6 0.73 12.08 -8.96
C ASP A 6 1.06 11.93 -7.47
N ILE A 7 0.58 10.85 -6.84
CA ILE A 7 0.96 10.48 -5.46
C ILE A 7 2.46 10.27 -5.38
N TRP A 8 3.05 9.47 -6.28
CA TRP A 8 4.48 9.25 -6.28
C TRP A 8 5.28 10.55 -6.42
N ASN A 9 4.86 11.42 -7.35
CA ASN A 9 5.54 12.68 -7.63
C ASN A 9 5.49 13.64 -6.43
N ALA A 10 4.39 13.64 -5.66
CA ALA A 10 4.24 14.48 -4.47
C ALA A 10 5.31 14.19 -3.39
N TRP A 11 5.90 12.99 -3.38
CA TRP A 11 6.95 12.63 -2.41
C TRP A 11 8.37 12.94 -2.89
N LEU A 12 8.57 13.42 -4.11
CA LEU A 12 9.91 13.73 -4.64
C LEU A 12 10.61 14.83 -3.84
N GLU A 13 9.86 15.76 -3.24
CA GLU A 13 10.43 16.83 -2.41
C GLU A 13 11.13 16.32 -1.14
N VAL A 14 10.72 15.16 -0.63
CA VAL A 14 11.26 14.54 0.60
C VAL A 14 11.90 13.17 0.35
N GLU A 15 12.23 12.84 -0.90
CA GLU A 15 12.75 11.53 -1.30
C GLU A 15 13.97 11.08 -0.47
N ASN A 16 14.94 11.98 -0.30
CA ASN A 16 16.14 11.72 0.51
C ASN A 16 15.84 11.41 1.98
N GLU A 17 14.77 11.98 2.54
CA GLU A 17 14.35 11.69 3.91
C GLU A 17 13.68 10.33 4.00
N MET A 18 12.83 10.01 3.01
CA MET A 18 12.11 8.74 2.93
C MET A 18 13.06 7.55 2.80
N GLU A 19 14.13 7.67 2.00
CA GLU A 19 15.16 6.63 1.86
C GLU A 19 15.83 6.27 3.20
N ARG A 20 15.98 7.26 4.09
CA ARG A 20 16.64 7.11 5.40
C ARG A 20 15.73 6.57 6.49
N LYS A 21 14.41 6.56 6.31
CA LYS A 21 13.48 6.00 7.31
C LYS A 21 13.72 4.50 7.47
N PRO A 22 13.65 3.92 8.67
CA PRO A 22 13.68 2.46 8.83
C PRO A 22 12.40 1.82 8.27
N ILE A 23 12.40 0.53 7.94
CA ILE A 23 11.18 -0.17 7.46
C ILE A 23 10.02 -0.08 8.47
N SER A 24 10.33 -0.10 9.77
CA SER A 24 9.35 0.07 10.86
C SER A 24 8.59 1.39 10.80
N HIS A 25 9.12 2.43 10.15
CA HIS A 25 8.39 3.67 9.92
C HIS A 25 7.16 3.44 9.05
N PHE A 26 7.30 2.69 7.94
CA PHE A 26 6.22 2.41 7.00
C PHE A 26 5.20 1.45 7.58
N GLU A 27 5.65 0.46 8.35
CA GLU A 27 4.77 -0.43 9.11
C GLU A 27 3.89 0.37 10.08
N ARG A 28 4.50 1.26 10.88
CA ARG A 28 3.74 2.08 11.83
C ARG A 28 2.81 3.06 11.14
N ALA A 29 3.25 3.68 10.03
CA ALA A 29 2.41 4.57 9.24
C ALA A 29 1.18 3.83 8.69
N ALA A 30 1.37 2.64 8.11
CA ALA A 30 0.25 1.83 7.60
C ALA A 30 -0.73 1.46 8.72
N GLN A 31 -0.23 1.07 9.90
CA GLN A 31 -1.09 0.80 11.06
C GLN A 31 -1.93 2.02 11.45
N ILE A 32 -1.36 3.22 11.46
CA ILE A 32 -2.09 4.45 11.79
C ILE A 32 -3.22 4.70 10.78
N GLN A 33 -2.98 4.55 9.48
CA GLN A 33 -4.02 4.70 8.46
C GLN A 33 -5.14 3.66 8.61
N PHE A 34 -4.83 2.42 9.04
CA PHE A 34 -5.87 1.43 9.38
C PHE A 34 -6.64 1.78 10.66
N ASP A 35 -6.02 2.49 11.60
CA ASP A 35 -6.69 3.00 12.79
C ASP A 35 -7.64 4.16 12.41
N GLU A 36 -7.21 5.08 11.54
CA GLU A 36 -8.02 6.19 11.01
C GLU A 36 -9.17 5.70 10.12
N LEU A 37 -8.91 4.72 9.24
CA LEU A 37 -9.92 4.04 8.43
C LEU A 37 -11.08 3.54 9.29
N ARG A 38 -10.78 2.85 10.41
CA ARG A 38 -11.80 2.34 11.32
C ARG A 38 -12.62 3.47 11.95
N GLY A 39 -11.96 4.55 12.36
CA GLY A 39 -12.65 5.73 12.87
C GLY A 39 -13.63 6.35 11.87
N HIS A 40 -13.23 6.45 10.60
CA HIS A 40 -14.12 6.97 9.53
C HIS A 40 -15.29 6.04 9.23
N LEU A 41 -15.06 4.73 9.20
CA LEU A 41 -16.14 3.75 9.01
C LEU A 41 -17.15 3.76 10.17
N GLU A 42 -16.68 3.86 11.42
CA GLU A 42 -17.54 3.98 12.59
C GLU A 42 -18.38 5.27 12.57
N ALA A 43 -17.87 6.34 11.97
CA ALA A 43 -18.58 7.60 11.75
C ALA A 43 -19.50 7.59 10.52
N GLY A 44 -19.48 6.53 9.69
CA GLY A 44 -20.25 6.45 8.44
C GLY A 44 -19.70 7.33 7.30
N ASP A 45 -18.43 7.72 7.36
CA ASP A 45 -17.76 8.53 6.32
C ASP A 45 -16.94 7.64 5.37
N ASP A 46 -17.65 6.99 4.44
CA ASP A 46 -17.05 6.10 3.44
C ASP A 46 -16.04 6.82 2.54
N GLN A 47 -16.22 8.12 2.31
CA GLN A 47 -15.33 8.89 1.44
C GLN A 47 -13.98 9.15 2.13
N ALA A 48 -14.00 9.52 3.41
CA ALA A 48 -12.77 9.63 4.20
C ALA A 48 -12.09 8.28 4.35
N ALA A 49 -12.84 7.21 4.65
CA ALA A 49 -12.32 5.85 4.69
C ALA A 49 -11.61 5.43 3.38
N ALA A 50 -12.17 5.79 2.23
CA ALA A 50 -11.53 5.53 0.94
C ALA A 50 -10.21 6.29 0.74
N ARG A 51 -10.08 7.51 1.28
CA ARG A 51 -8.83 8.29 1.23
C ARG A 51 -7.73 7.61 2.05
N GLU A 52 -8.04 7.13 3.25
CA GLU A 52 -7.09 6.38 4.08
C GLU A 52 -6.51 5.15 3.36
N MET A 53 -7.32 4.46 2.54
CA MET A 53 -6.81 3.35 1.72
C MET A 53 -5.87 3.80 0.60
N VAL A 54 -6.08 5.00 0.04
CA VAL A 54 -5.13 5.61 -0.91
C VAL A 54 -3.83 5.98 -0.19
N ASP A 55 -3.91 6.43 1.05
CA ASP A 55 -2.74 6.74 1.87
C ASP A 55 -1.94 5.48 2.26
N VAL A 56 -2.61 4.35 2.51
CA VAL A 56 -1.93 3.03 2.62
C VAL A 56 -1.17 2.67 1.34
N ILE A 57 -1.76 2.93 0.16
CA ILE A 57 -1.06 2.73 -1.13
C ILE A 57 0.15 3.67 -1.23
N SER A 58 -0.01 4.94 -0.86
CA SER A 58 1.08 5.94 -0.81
C SER A 58 2.24 5.47 0.07
N ILE A 59 1.96 4.91 1.25
CA ILE A 59 2.96 4.35 2.17
C ILE A 59 3.67 3.14 1.52
N ALA A 60 2.92 2.24 0.89
CA ALA A 60 3.50 1.07 0.21
C ALA A 60 4.43 1.48 -0.94
N LEU A 61 4.04 2.50 -1.72
CA LEU A 61 4.87 3.06 -2.79
C LEU A 61 6.17 3.67 -2.24
N ASN A 62 6.10 4.40 -1.13
CA ASN A 62 7.30 4.95 -0.50
C ASN A 62 8.20 3.88 0.14
N ALA A 63 7.63 2.78 0.62
CA ALA A 63 8.41 1.64 1.08
C ALA A 63 9.18 0.99 -0.09
N LEU A 64 8.55 0.85 -1.27
CA LEU A 64 9.21 0.37 -2.49
C LEU A 64 10.30 1.34 -2.97
N ARG A 65 10.04 2.65 -2.94
CA ARG A 65 11.06 3.68 -3.19
C ARG A 65 12.28 3.48 -2.29
N LYS A 66 12.06 3.33 -0.98
CA LYS A 66 13.13 3.07 -0.01
C LYS A 66 13.95 1.82 -0.36
N LEU A 67 13.31 0.79 -0.91
CA LEU A 67 13.96 -0.44 -1.34
C LEU A 67 14.72 -0.28 -2.67
N GLY A 68 14.72 0.92 -3.26
CA GLY A 68 15.42 1.25 -4.49
C GLY A 68 14.63 0.97 -5.76
N TYR A 69 13.34 0.68 -5.67
CA TYR A 69 12.52 0.39 -6.85
C TYR A 69 12.00 1.66 -7.51
N SER A 70 12.21 1.75 -8.81
CA SER A 70 11.65 2.77 -9.68
C SER A 70 10.17 2.50 -10.02
N PRO A 71 9.42 3.51 -10.46
CA PRO A 71 8.05 3.35 -10.96
C PRO A 71 7.86 2.27 -12.03
N ALA A 72 8.86 2.07 -12.90
CA ALA A 72 8.81 1.08 -13.96
C ALA A 72 8.95 -0.34 -13.39
N GLU A 73 9.92 -0.56 -12.50
CA GLU A 73 10.13 -1.84 -11.83
C GLU A 73 8.94 -2.22 -10.94
N ILE A 74 8.33 -1.25 -10.25
CA ILE A 74 7.10 -1.48 -9.47
C ILE A 74 5.97 -1.97 -10.38
N ALA A 75 5.81 -1.38 -11.57
CA ALA A 75 4.79 -1.80 -12.52
C ALA A 75 5.05 -3.22 -13.08
N GLU A 76 6.32 -3.59 -13.29
CA GLU A 76 6.71 -4.94 -13.67
C GLU A 76 6.42 -5.95 -12.55
N ILE A 77 6.84 -5.67 -11.31
CA ILE A 77 6.54 -6.50 -10.15
C ILE A 77 5.03 -6.68 -9.98
N ALA A 78 4.24 -5.61 -10.11
CA ALA A 78 2.79 -5.68 -9.98
C ALA A 78 2.16 -6.59 -11.04
N ARG A 79 2.59 -6.48 -12.32
CA ARG A 79 2.11 -7.34 -13.41
C ARG A 79 2.51 -8.80 -13.19
N ASP A 80 3.79 -9.05 -12.92
CA ASP A 80 4.30 -10.40 -12.66
C ASP A 80 3.54 -11.07 -11.51
N ARG A 81 3.31 -10.34 -10.41
CA ARG A 81 2.55 -10.85 -9.26
C ARG A 81 1.09 -11.11 -9.59
N ALA A 82 0.47 -10.27 -10.41
CA ALA A 82 -0.90 -10.49 -10.86
C ALA A 82 -0.99 -11.78 -11.70
N GLU A 83 -0.06 -11.99 -12.63
CA GLU A 83 -0.04 -13.15 -13.53
C GLU A 83 0.33 -14.45 -12.81
N THR A 84 1.40 -14.45 -12.02
CA THR A 84 1.98 -15.68 -11.46
C THR A 84 1.34 -16.11 -10.14
N ARG A 85 0.83 -15.16 -9.35
CA ARG A 85 0.35 -15.42 -7.99
C ARG A 85 -1.13 -15.20 -7.82
N MET A 86 -1.74 -14.20 -8.46
CA MET A 86 -3.13 -13.82 -8.16
C MET A 86 -4.13 -14.40 -9.15
N SER A 87 -3.81 -14.34 -10.45
CA SER A 87 -4.69 -14.83 -11.52
C SER A 87 -4.95 -16.33 -11.36
N GLY A 88 -6.23 -16.71 -11.35
CA GLY A 88 -6.67 -18.09 -11.10
C GLY A 88 -6.50 -18.61 -9.66
N GLN A 89 -5.80 -17.88 -8.78
CA GLN A 89 -5.46 -18.30 -7.42
C GLN A 89 -6.08 -17.41 -6.31
N ALA A 90 -6.77 -16.34 -6.68
CA ALA A 90 -7.31 -15.35 -5.74
C ALA A 90 -8.13 -15.97 -4.58
N ARG A 91 -8.96 -16.99 -4.86
CA ARG A 91 -9.74 -17.70 -3.82
C ARG A 91 -8.86 -18.43 -2.81
N GLN A 92 -7.77 -19.05 -3.26
CA GLN A 92 -6.84 -19.75 -2.37
C GLN A 92 -6.05 -18.77 -1.52
N ILE A 93 -5.70 -17.61 -2.08
CA ILE A 93 -5.07 -16.52 -1.33
C ILE A 93 -6.01 -16.01 -0.24
N LEU A 94 -7.29 -15.79 -0.56
CA LEU A 94 -8.29 -15.38 0.42
C LEU A 94 -8.43 -16.40 1.55
N ALA A 95 -8.64 -17.68 1.21
CA ALA A 95 -8.76 -18.76 2.17
C ALA A 95 -7.52 -18.88 3.09
N LYS A 96 -6.31 -18.64 2.55
CA LYS A 96 -5.08 -18.60 3.33
C LYS A 96 -5.14 -17.51 4.41
N TYR A 97 -5.61 -16.30 4.08
CA TYR A 97 -5.65 -15.20 5.05
C TYR A 97 -6.77 -15.40 6.08
N GLU A 98 -7.92 -15.91 5.68
CA GLU A 98 -9.01 -16.32 6.59
C GLU A 98 -8.51 -17.32 7.64
N GLN A 99 -7.77 -18.36 7.21
CA GLN A 99 -7.18 -19.35 8.12
C GLN A 99 -6.15 -18.76 9.09
N ILE A 100 -5.28 -17.86 8.63
CA ILE A 100 -4.20 -17.27 9.44
C ILE A 100 -4.76 -16.27 10.46
N HIS A 101 -5.75 -15.47 10.06
CA HIS A 101 -6.29 -14.40 10.88
C HIS A 101 -7.51 -14.84 11.69
N HIS A 102 -7.98 -16.08 11.53
CA HIS A 102 -9.20 -16.61 12.14
C HIS A 102 -10.43 -15.72 11.87
N ILE A 103 -10.50 -15.18 10.66
CA ILE A 103 -11.62 -14.36 10.15
C ILE A 103 -12.43 -15.22 9.19
#